data_AF-A0A523J505-F1
#
_entry.id   AF-A0A523J505-F1
#
_cell.length_a   1.000
_cell.length_b   1.000
_cell.length_c   1.000
_cell.angle_alpha   90.00
_cell.angle_beta   90.00
_cell.angle_gamma   90.00
#
_symmetry.space_group_name_H-M   'P 1'
#
loop_
_entity.id
_entity.type
_entity.pdbx_description
1 polymer ?
#
loop_
_entity_poly.entity_id
_entity_poly.type
_entity_poly.pdbx_seq_one_letter_code
_entity_poly.pdbx_strand_id
1 'polypeptide(L)'
;MGQSNFNNAPEEMGDRTRRAIAKIYFGRLAILKKGLNYSNVGDHKSAVECYRQYLTILAAYHEVDARDLSPSNLRDEDPSELFLLSQVYWYMVKIYDRNPKVYGEFKNLLEKFIIFSLGQKFQYVNSEVLRRHITKGQAKNEK
;
A
#
# COMPACT_ATOMS: atom_id res chain seq x y z
N MET A 1 34.76 33.82 0.37
CA MET A 1 33.35 33.45 0.59
C MET A 1 32.79 32.97 -0.74
N GLY A 2 32.85 31.66 -1.00
CA GLY A 2 32.28 31.05 -2.19
C GLY A 2 31.02 30.28 -1.79
N GLN A 3 29.86 30.75 -2.24
CA GLN A 3 28.59 30.05 -2.07
C GLN A 3 28.55 28.87 -3.05
N SER A 4 28.42 27.65 -2.55
CA SER A 4 28.05 26.48 -3.36
C SER A 4 26.57 26.18 -3.13
N ASN A 5 25.72 26.72 -4.00
CA ASN A 5 24.32 26.33 -4.13
C ASN A 5 24.25 24.95 -4.80
N PHE A 6 23.98 23.90 -4.02
CA PHE A 6 23.55 22.62 -4.55
C PHE A 6 22.04 22.63 -4.78
N ASN A 7 21.61 23.27 -5.87
CA ASN A 7 20.28 23.01 -6.44
C ASN A 7 20.34 21.71 -7.23
N ASN A 8 20.23 20.57 -6.56
CA ASN A 8 19.89 19.31 -7.20
C ASN A 8 18.39 19.34 -7.51
N ALA A 9 18.02 19.92 -8.66
CA ALA A 9 16.71 19.67 -9.23
C ALA A 9 16.59 18.16 -9.51
N PRO A 10 15.48 17.50 -9.16
CA PRO A 10 15.29 16.10 -9.50
C PRO A 10 15.37 15.94 -11.02
N GLU A 11 16.24 15.05 -11.50
CA GLU A 11 16.37 14.73 -12.92
C GLU A 11 14.99 14.39 -13.49
N GLU A 12 14.53 15.13 -14.50
CA GLU A 12 13.24 14.88 -15.12
C GLU A 12 13.19 13.46 -15.70
N MET A 13 12.23 12.66 -15.21
CA MET A 13 12.07 11.28 -15.66
C MET A 13 11.83 11.23 -17.17
N GLY A 14 12.72 10.55 -17.90
CA GLY A 14 12.64 10.44 -19.35
C GLY A 14 11.33 9.82 -19.85
N ASP A 15 10.85 10.28 -21.00
CA ASP A 15 9.59 9.87 -21.63
C ASP A 15 9.46 8.34 -21.85
N ARG A 16 10.57 7.65 -22.17
CA ARG A 16 10.61 6.18 -22.27
C ARG A 16 10.30 5.50 -20.93
N THR A 17 10.84 6.03 -19.83
CA THR A 17 10.63 5.50 -18.48
C THR A 17 9.18 5.69 -18.05
N ARG A 18 8.60 6.87 -18.29
CA ARG A 18 7.18 7.14 -18.02
C ARG A 18 6.25 6.19 -18.76
N ARG A 19 6.50 5.93 -20.05
CA ARG A 19 5.74 4.93 -20.84
C ARG A 19 5.85 3.51 -20.29
N ALA A 20 7.04 3.11 -19.85
CA ALA A 20 7.24 1.79 -19.25
C ALA A 20 6.46 1.65 -17.93
N ILE A 21 6.51 2.66 -17.07
CA ILE A 21 5.75 2.70 -15.81
C ILE A 21 4.25 2.65 -16.08
N ALA A 22 3.74 3.45 -17.02
CA ALA A 22 2.33 3.41 -17.41
C ALA A 22 1.89 2.01 -17.87
N LYS A 23 2.71 1.33 -18.69
CA LYS A 23 2.43 -0.04 -19.13
C LYS A 23 2.33 -1.01 -17.95
N ILE A 24 3.22 -0.91 -16.97
CA ILE A 24 3.20 -1.76 -15.78
C ILE A 24 1.98 -1.41 -14.90
N TYR A 25 1.66 -0.13 -14.75
CA TYR A 25 0.50 0.36 -14.02
C TYR A 25 -0.82 -0.24 -14.54
N PHE A 26 -1.00 -0.32 -15.86
CA PHE A 26 -2.18 -0.98 -16.43
C PHE A 26 -2.28 -2.48 -16.09
N GLY A 27 -1.16 -3.14 -15.80
CA GLY A 27 -1.11 -4.55 -15.37
C GLY A 27 -1.21 -4.78 -13.86
N ARG A 28 -1.20 -3.72 -13.03
CA ARG A 28 -1.09 -3.81 -11.55
C ARG A 28 -2.15 -4.69 -10.90
N LEU A 29 -3.38 -4.69 -11.42
CA LEU A 29 -4.49 -5.47 -10.85
C LEU A 29 -4.28 -6.98 -10.97
N ALA A 30 -3.55 -7.43 -12.00
CA ALA A 30 -3.17 -8.83 -12.13
C ALA A 30 -2.21 -9.26 -11.01
N ILE A 31 -1.29 -8.37 -10.62
CA ILE A 31 -0.36 -8.60 -9.50
C ILE A 31 -1.13 -8.66 -8.18
N LEU A 32 -2.06 -7.73 -7.96
CA LEU A 32 -2.91 -7.74 -6.77
C LEU A 32 -3.74 -9.03 -6.68
N LYS A 33 -4.36 -9.46 -7.79
CA LYS A 33 -5.10 -10.72 -7.88
C LYS A 33 -4.21 -11.93 -7.57
N LYS A 34 -2.97 -11.93 -8.04
CA LYS A 34 -1.99 -12.98 -7.73
C LYS A 34 -1.70 -13.03 -6.22
N GLY A 35 -1.51 -11.88 -5.58
CA GLY A 35 -1.30 -11.78 -4.14
C GLY A 35 -2.48 -12.33 -3.33
N LEU A 36 -3.72 -12.01 -3.75
CA LEU A 36 -4.94 -12.58 -3.16
C LEU A 36 -4.97 -14.11 -3.27
N ASN A 37 -4.64 -14.66 -4.45
CA ASN A 37 -4.60 -16.11 -4.66
C ASN A 37 -3.57 -16.78 -3.74
N TYR A 38 -2.36 -16.22 -3.61
CA TYR A 38 -1.35 -16.73 -2.68
C TYR A 38 -1.82 -16.66 -1.23
N SER A 39 -2.45 -15.56 -0.82
CA SER A 39 -2.97 -15.41 0.54
C SER A 39 -4.05 -16.46 0.84
N ASN A 40 -4.90 -16.79 -0.13
CA ASN A 40 -5.99 -17.76 0.03
C ASN A 40 -5.46 -19.20 0.21
N VAL A 41 -4.35 -19.55 -0.44
CA VAL A 41 -3.71 -20.87 -0.27
C VAL A 41 -2.72 -20.91 0.91
N GLY A 42 -2.62 -19.83 1.68
CA GLY A 42 -1.75 -19.75 2.86
C GLY A 42 -0.29 -19.41 2.56
N ASP A 43 0.08 -19.14 1.30
CA ASP A 43 1.43 -18.67 0.95
C ASP A 43 1.55 -17.16 1.21
N HIS A 44 1.72 -16.83 2.49
CA HIS A 44 1.79 -15.45 2.95
C HIS A 44 3.05 -14.71 2.48
N LYS A 45 4.15 -15.43 2.24
CA LYS A 45 5.40 -14.82 1.76
C LYS A 45 5.21 -14.30 0.34
N SER A 46 4.68 -15.14 -0.56
CA SER A 46 4.41 -14.74 -1.94
C SER A 46 3.30 -13.70 -2.04
N ALA A 47 2.29 -13.77 -1.16
CA ALA A 47 1.24 -12.77 -1.09
C ALA A 47 1.79 -11.37 -0.76
N VAL A 48 2.62 -11.27 0.28
CA VAL A 48 3.26 -10.02 0.70
C VAL A 48 4.12 -9.44 -0.41
N GLU A 49 4.86 -10.28 -1.15
CA GLU A 49 5.67 -9.82 -2.28
C GLU A 49 4.81 -9.18 -3.38
N CYS A 50 3.69 -9.81 -3.75
CA CYS A 50 2.75 -9.23 -4.71
C CYS A 50 2.13 -7.92 -4.20
N TYR A 51 1.78 -7.83 -2.92
CA TYR A 51 1.24 -6.59 -2.33
C TYR A 51 2.28 -5.46 -2.35
N ARG A 52 3.53 -5.73 -1.98
CA ARG A 52 4.63 -4.76 -2.08
C ARG A 52 4.90 -4.32 -3.51
N GLN A 53 4.85 -5.25 -4.46
CA GLN A 53 5.01 -4.94 -5.87
C GLN A 53 3.88 -4.01 -6.36
N TYR A 54 2.63 -4.29 -5.98
CA TYR A 54 1.50 -3.42 -6.29
C TYR A 54 1.70 -1.99 -5.74
N LEU A 55 2.12 -1.85 -4.48
CA LEU A 55 2.43 -0.54 -3.88
C LEU A 55 3.57 0.17 -4.62
N THR A 56 4.62 -0.56 -4.99
CA THR A 56 5.78 -0.01 -5.72
C THR A 56 5.38 0.52 -7.09
N ILE A 57 4.49 -0.19 -7.80
CA ILE A 57 3.99 0.23 -9.11
C ILE A 57 3.17 1.52 -8.99
N LEU A 58 2.30 1.61 -7.97
CA LEU A 58 1.52 2.82 -7.70
C LEU A 58 2.43 4.00 -7.37
N ALA A 59 3.39 3.79 -6.47
CA ALA A 59 4.35 4.82 -6.09
C ALA A 59 5.12 5.35 -7.30
N ALA A 60 5.62 4.45 -8.15
CA ALA A 60 6.33 4.83 -9.38
C ALA A 60 5.43 5.60 -10.36
N TYR A 61 4.16 5.20 -10.51
CA TYR A 61 3.21 5.87 -11.40
C TYR A 61 2.87 7.29 -10.93
N HIS A 62 2.76 7.49 -9.61
CA HIS A 62 2.48 8.79 -9.00
C HIS A 62 3.73 9.62 -8.70
N GLU A 63 4.91 9.10 -9.02
CA GLU A 63 6.20 9.75 -8.80
C GLU A 63 6.44 10.09 -7.31
N VAL A 64 6.07 9.16 -6.42
CA VAL A 64 6.25 9.25 -4.97
C VAL A 64 7.04 8.05 -4.44
N ASP A 65 7.63 8.16 -3.26
CA ASP A 65 8.21 7.00 -2.57
C ASP A 65 7.09 6.07 -2.08
N ALA A 66 7.29 4.75 -2.18
CA ALA A 66 6.31 3.76 -1.72
C ALA A 66 6.01 3.88 -0.21
N ARG A 67 6.96 4.35 0.59
CA ARG A 67 6.79 4.63 2.03
C ARG A 67 5.95 5.87 2.28
N ASP A 68 5.98 6.81 1.36
CA ASP A 68 5.32 8.10 1.48
C ASP A 68 3.91 8.12 0.88
N LEU A 69 3.48 7.02 0.22
CA LEU A 69 2.12 6.85 -0.29
C LEU A 69 1.07 7.28 0.74
N SER A 70 0.22 8.21 0.34
CA SER A 70 -0.92 8.72 1.10
C SER A 70 -2.04 9.16 0.15
N PRO A 71 -3.29 9.28 0.62
CA PRO A 71 -4.37 9.76 -0.24
C PRO A 71 -4.10 11.13 -0.88
N SER A 72 -3.32 11.99 -0.24
CA SER A 72 -3.08 13.37 -0.71
C SER A 72 -2.01 13.48 -1.80
N ASN A 73 -1.17 12.46 -2.01
CA ASN A 73 -0.10 12.48 -3.01
C ASN A 73 -0.36 11.56 -4.20
N LEU A 74 -1.54 10.96 -4.26
CA LEU A 74 -2.03 10.21 -5.41
C LEU A 74 -2.78 11.18 -6.33
N ARG A 75 -2.25 11.37 -7.54
CA ARG A 75 -2.80 12.31 -8.52
C ARG A 75 -4.10 11.76 -9.11
N ASP A 76 -5.15 12.58 -9.13
CA ASP A 76 -6.40 12.32 -9.88
C ASP A 76 -7.02 10.93 -9.64
N GLU A 77 -6.86 10.39 -8.44
CA GLU A 77 -7.11 8.97 -8.20
C GLU A 77 -8.60 8.63 -8.08
N ASP A 78 -9.01 7.59 -8.80
CA ASP A 78 -10.31 6.95 -8.66
C ASP A 78 -10.50 6.49 -7.19
N PRO A 79 -11.63 6.83 -6.52
CA PRO A 79 -11.98 6.29 -5.21
C PRO A 79 -11.80 4.77 -5.09
N SER A 80 -11.92 4.05 -6.20
CA SER A 80 -11.66 2.62 -6.29
C SER A 80 -10.21 2.24 -5.98
N GLU A 81 -9.22 2.99 -6.47
CA GLU A 81 -7.80 2.69 -6.19
C GLU A 81 -7.44 3.03 -4.74
N LEU A 82 -7.97 4.13 -4.19
CA LEU A 82 -7.83 4.44 -2.75
C LEU A 82 -8.42 3.33 -1.88
N PHE A 83 -9.58 2.80 -2.28
CA PHE A 83 -10.17 1.65 -1.60
C PHE A 83 -9.27 0.41 -1.70
N LEU A 84 -8.75 0.07 -2.89
CA LEU A 84 -7.84 -1.06 -3.07
C LEU A 84 -6.57 -0.92 -2.23
N LEU A 85 -5.97 0.27 -2.18
CA LEU A 85 -4.83 0.56 -1.31
C LEU A 85 -5.15 0.29 0.16
N SER A 86 -6.29 0.76 0.65
CA SER A 86 -6.73 0.47 2.02
C SER A 86 -6.84 -1.05 2.25
N GLN A 87 -7.39 -1.80 1.30
CA GLN A 87 -7.51 -3.26 1.41
C GLN A 87 -6.14 -3.96 1.40
N VAL A 88 -5.21 -3.51 0.57
CA VAL A 88 -3.85 -4.07 0.50
C VAL A 88 -3.13 -3.92 1.83
N TYR A 89 -3.18 -2.73 2.44
CA TYR A 89 -2.62 -2.53 3.78
C TYR A 89 -3.29 -3.46 4.80
N TRP A 90 -4.62 -3.57 4.77
CA TRP A 90 -5.35 -4.47 5.66
C TRP A 90 -4.98 -5.95 5.47
N TYR A 91 -4.75 -6.40 4.23
CA TYR A 91 -4.30 -7.77 3.97
C TYR A 91 -2.94 -8.05 4.57
N MET A 92 -2.00 -7.11 4.44
CA MET A 92 -0.68 -7.23 5.05
C MET A 92 -0.76 -7.18 6.57
N VAL A 93 -1.59 -6.30 7.16
CA VAL A 93 -1.84 -6.26 8.61
C VAL A 93 -2.23 -7.66 9.13
N LYS A 94 -3.22 -8.32 8.51
CA LYS A 94 -3.66 -9.66 8.93
C LYS A 94 -2.58 -10.74 8.83
N ILE A 95 -1.64 -10.60 7.89
CA ILE A 95 -0.52 -11.54 7.73
C ILE A 95 0.50 -11.31 8.84
N TYR A 96 0.88 -10.05 9.05
CA TYR A 96 1.89 -9.64 10.02
C TYR A 96 1.41 -9.77 11.46
N ASP A 97 0.10 -9.67 11.69
CA ASP A 97 -0.52 -9.83 13.00
C ASP A 97 -0.20 -11.19 13.66
N ARG A 98 0.13 -12.20 12.84
CA ARG A 98 0.44 -13.55 13.30
C ARG A 98 1.86 -13.71 13.83
N ASN A 99 2.75 -12.74 13.63
CA ASN A 99 4.17 -12.85 13.95
C ASN A 99 4.62 -11.68 14.85
N PRO A 100 4.89 -11.93 16.15
CA PRO A 100 5.26 -10.86 17.08
C PRO A 100 6.64 -10.25 16.77
N LYS A 101 7.50 -10.92 15.99
CA LYS A 101 8.83 -10.39 15.63
C LYS A 101 8.77 -9.20 14.68
N VAL A 102 7.65 -9.01 13.98
CA VAL A 102 7.45 -7.96 12.97
C VAL A 102 6.43 -6.93 13.43
N TYR A 103 6.28 -6.74 14.75
CA TYR A 103 5.30 -5.82 15.34
C TYR A 103 5.46 -4.37 14.85
N GLY A 104 6.72 -3.91 14.66
CA GLY A 104 6.98 -2.58 14.12
C GLY A 104 6.39 -2.39 12.72
N GLU A 105 6.59 -3.37 11.83
CA GLU A 105 6.02 -3.34 10.48
C GLU A 105 4.51 -3.49 10.51
N PHE A 106 3.97 -4.36 11.37
CA PHE A 106 2.53 -4.48 11.60
C PHE A 106 1.91 -3.11 11.95
N LYS A 107 2.50 -2.39 12.91
CA LYS A 107 2.02 -1.07 13.34
C LYS A 107 2.03 -0.07 12.18
N ASN A 108 3.13 0.01 11.44
CA ASN A 108 3.25 0.91 10.29
C ASN A 108 2.19 0.60 9.21
N LEU A 109 1.92 -0.68 8.94
CA LEU A 109 0.90 -1.10 7.98
C LEU A 109 -0.52 -0.75 8.47
N LEU A 110 -0.78 -0.89 9.77
CA LEU A 110 -2.06 -0.51 10.36
C LEU A 110 -2.27 1.00 10.32
N GLU A 111 -1.25 1.80 10.59
CA GLU A 111 -1.28 3.26 10.45
C GLU A 111 -1.61 3.65 9.01
N LYS A 112 -0.99 3.00 8.01
CA LYS A 112 -1.33 3.22 6.59
C LYS A 112 -2.78 2.84 6.28
N PHE A 113 -3.27 1.70 6.79
CA PHE A 113 -4.69 1.34 6.64
C PHE A 113 -5.62 2.43 7.16
N ILE A 114 -5.32 3.01 8.33
CA ILE A 114 -6.11 4.09 8.94
C ILE A 114 -6.06 5.34 8.06
N ILE A 115 -4.86 5.78 7.64
CA ILE A 115 -4.68 6.96 6.78
C ILE A 115 -5.48 6.83 5.47
N PHE A 116 -5.46 5.65 4.84
CA PHE A 116 -6.21 5.38 3.62
C PHE A 116 -7.72 5.14 3.84
N SER A 117 -8.18 5.06 5.10
CA SER A 117 -9.59 4.86 5.43
C SER A 117 -10.28 6.14 5.89
N LEU A 118 -9.59 7.00 6.63
CA LEU A 118 -10.17 8.19 7.25
C LEU A 118 -10.58 9.24 6.20
N GLY A 119 -11.77 9.80 6.37
CA GLY A 119 -12.33 10.83 5.48
C GLY A 119 -12.81 10.31 4.13
N GLN A 120 -12.64 9.01 3.84
CA GLN A 120 -13.04 8.41 2.58
C GLN A 120 -14.51 7.97 2.59
N LYS A 121 -15.15 7.94 1.41
CA LYS A 121 -16.56 7.48 1.27
C LYS A 121 -16.78 6.04 1.78
N PHE A 122 -15.74 5.23 1.77
CA PHE A 122 -15.74 3.84 2.23
C PHE A 122 -15.25 3.66 3.68
N GLN A 123 -15.04 4.73 4.44
CA GLN A 123 -14.57 4.67 5.84
C GLN A 123 -15.43 3.73 6.70
N TYR A 124 -16.76 3.76 6.52
CA TYR A 124 -17.68 2.87 7.24
C TYR A 124 -17.42 1.40 6.95
N VAL A 125 -17.18 1.04 5.67
CA VAL A 125 -16.85 -0.33 5.27
C VAL A 125 -15.56 -0.80 5.94
N ASN A 126 -14.53 0.03 5.95
CA ASN A 126 -13.25 -0.29 6.59
C ASN A 126 -13.38 -0.40 8.12
N SER A 127 -14.20 0.45 8.73
CA SER A 127 -14.51 0.40 10.17
C SER A 127 -15.21 -0.92 10.53
N GLU A 128 -16.16 -1.37 9.71
CA GLU A 128 -16.84 -2.65 9.89
C GLU A 128 -15.89 -3.84 9.71
N VAL A 129 -14.97 -3.78 8.76
CA VAL A 129 -13.93 -4.81 8.56
C VAL A 129 -13.07 -4.94 9.81
N LEU A 130 -12.58 -3.83 10.36
CA LEU A 130 -11.79 -3.81 11.59
C LEU A 130 -12.61 -4.31 12.79
N ARG A 131 -13.82 -3.79 12.98
CA ARG A 131 -14.72 -4.20 14.08
C ARG A 131 -15.00 -5.70 14.05
N ARG A 132 -15.31 -6.26 12.87
CA ARG A 132 -15.56 -7.70 12.70
C ARG A 132 -14.33 -8.54 13.01
N HIS A 133 -13.14 -8.05 12.69
CA HIS A 133 -11.90 -8.75 12.96
C HIS A 133 -11.63 -8.85 14.48
N ILE A 134 -11.80 -7.73 15.19
CA ILE A 134 -11.65 -7.66 16.64
C ILE A 134 -12.73 -8.49 17.34
N THR A 135 -14.01 -8.28 17.00
CA THR A 135 -15.13 -8.95 17.69
C THR A 135 -15.15 -10.46 17.50
N LYS A 136 -14.53 -10.98 16.44
CA LYS A 136 -14.36 -12.43 16.21
C LYS A 136 -13.12 -13.02 16.89
N GLY A 137 -12.36 -12.25 17.66
CA GLY A 137 -11.13 -12.72 18.30
C GLY A 137 -10.06 -13.15 17.30
N GLN A 138 -10.04 -12.54 16.11
CA GLN A 138 -9.09 -12.90 15.06
C GLN A 138 -7.76 -12.13 15.18
N ALA A 139 -7.74 -11.09 16.00
CA ALA A 139 -6.52 -10.37 16.37
C ALA A 139 -5.64 -11.29 17.23
N LYS A 140 -4.41 -11.50 16.80
CA LYS A 140 -3.43 -12.39 17.45
C LYS A 140 -2.36 -11.62 18.21
N ASN A 141 -2.12 -10.36 17.88
CA ASN A 141 -1.31 -9.50 18.73
C ASN A 141 -2.18 -8.88 19.82
N GLU A 142 -1.99 -9.34 21.04
CA GLU A 142 -2.65 -8.84 22.25
C GLU A 142 -1.86 -7.69 22.93
N LYS A 143 -0.81 -7.18 22.27
CA LYS A 143 0.12 -6.17 22.80
C LYS A 143 -0.14 -4.77 22.27
#